data_AF-A0A2C9M4M7-F1
#
_entry.id   AF-A0A2C9M4M7-F1
#
_cell.length_a   1.000
_cell.length_b   1.000
_cell.length_c   1.000
_cell.angle_alpha   90.00
_cell.angle_beta   90.00
_cell.angle_gamma   90.00
#
_symmetry.space_group_name_H-M   'P 1'
#
loop_
_entity.id
_entity.type
_entity.pdbx_description
1 polymer ?
#
loop_
_entity_poly.entity_id
_entity_poly.type
_entity_poly.pdbx_seq_one_letter_code
_entity_poly.pdbx_strand_id
1 'polypeptide(L)'
;LERLVETCGNQVIKEWRRLPGIVSQIHVQYLQAAQMIMELQEAAQINQGLQPANLTRTSSVHDMKAIVKTWKNRLPMISDDLSHWSDIFTWRQHHYKFIIDHYESQGPMDSNTNSMLGVHATAQSIIHFGKIARKHGLVGVSLDTLSRIHSIASVPVVDCFQKVRQQVKCYMNMTVGGSLQKNEFNEILKRRRQGLEVIEVTNLKFFSKEMMAELYGMKGYFLQHLNRSEESNKVFSAAIQLHDTCYMAWAWWGEYLEALFTRERNMDHGESAVICYLHSCRSAVEGHTRKYLAKAIWLLTYDDENLSIATAIDKYHLGIQAIHWLP
;
A
#
# COMPACT_ATOMS: atom_id res chain seq x y z
N LEU A 1 15.45 25.27 22.79
CA LEU A 1 15.24 24.48 21.57
C LEU A 1 15.27 25.34 20.32
N GLU A 2 14.53 26.44 20.27
CA GLU A 2 14.49 27.37 19.11
C GLU A 2 15.89 27.78 18.64
N ARG A 3 16.77 28.18 19.57
CA ARG A 3 18.19 28.48 19.25
C ARG A 3 18.93 27.32 18.58
N LEU A 4 18.65 26.07 18.96
CA LEU A 4 19.29 24.89 18.35
C LEU A 4 18.73 24.64 16.94
N VAL A 5 17.41 24.75 16.76
CA VAL A 5 16.74 24.64 15.45
C VAL A 5 17.31 25.68 14.47
N GLU A 6 17.42 26.93 14.92
CA GLU A 6 18.00 28.02 14.13
C GLU A 6 19.47 27.76 13.78
N THR A 7 20.27 27.32 14.76
CA THR A 7 21.69 27.01 14.53
C THR A 7 21.86 25.87 13.52
N CYS A 8 21.10 24.78 13.68
CA CYS A 8 21.12 23.64 12.75
C CYS A 8 20.66 24.06 11.34
N GLY A 9 19.59 24.86 11.25
CA GLY A 9 19.09 25.36 9.97
C GLY A 9 20.13 26.20 9.23
N ASN A 10 20.77 27.14 9.93
CA ASN A 10 21.84 27.96 9.35
C ASN A 10 23.03 27.12 8.89
N GLN A 11 23.39 26.09 9.65
CA GLN A 11 24.49 25.18 9.29
C GLN A 11 24.15 24.34 8.05
N VAL A 12 22.94 23.78 7.96
CA VAL A 12 22.49 23.03 6.75
C VAL A 12 22.50 23.92 5.51
N ILE A 13 22.00 25.15 5.62
CA ILE A 13 22.00 26.11 4.49
C ILE A 13 23.43 26.47 4.08
N LYS A 14 24.33 26.65 5.05
CA LYS A 14 25.74 26.95 4.79
C LYS A 14 26.44 25.81 4.05
N GLU A 15 26.23 24.56 4.47
CA GLU A 15 26.82 23.40 3.78
C GLU A 15 26.19 23.17 2.40
N TRP A 16 24.89 23.39 2.25
CA TRP A 16 24.23 23.36 0.94
C TRP A 16 24.88 24.33 -0.06
N ARG A 17 25.12 25.59 0.36
CA ARG A 17 25.73 26.62 -0.48
C ARG A 17 27.18 26.34 -0.86
N ARG A 18 27.87 25.42 -0.17
CA ARG A 18 29.24 25.00 -0.52
C ARG A 18 29.25 23.97 -1.65
N LEU A 19 28.13 23.34 -1.95
CA LEU A 19 28.03 22.38 -3.03
C LEU A 19 27.88 23.06 -4.41
N PRO A 20 28.18 22.35 -5.51
CA PRO A 20 27.91 22.84 -6.86
C PRO A 20 26.43 23.21 -7.03
N GLY A 21 26.13 24.25 -7.81
CA GLY A 21 24.75 24.69 -8.05
C GLY A 21 23.85 23.67 -8.77
N ILE A 22 24.41 22.57 -9.27
CA ILE A 22 23.67 21.46 -9.87
C ILE A 22 23.23 20.48 -8.79
N VAL A 23 21.91 20.40 -8.57
CA VAL A 23 21.31 19.47 -7.60
C VAL A 23 21.58 18.02 -8.01
N SER A 24 22.07 17.23 -7.07
CA SER A 24 22.54 15.86 -7.27
C SER A 24 22.52 15.08 -5.94
N GLN A 25 22.92 13.80 -5.94
CA GLN A 25 22.81 12.91 -4.76
C GLN A 25 23.48 13.46 -3.48
N ILE A 26 24.58 14.21 -3.62
CA ILE A 26 25.28 14.87 -2.49
C ILE A 26 24.39 15.87 -1.72
N HIS A 27 23.32 16.36 -2.35
CA HIS A 27 22.37 17.29 -1.75
C HIS A 27 21.31 16.59 -0.89
N VAL A 28 21.04 15.31 -1.13
CA VAL A 28 19.92 14.56 -0.50
C VAL A 28 20.03 14.56 1.02
N GLN A 29 21.22 14.31 1.57
CA GLN A 29 21.46 14.32 3.02
C GLN A 29 21.06 15.65 3.70
N TYR A 30 21.19 16.78 3.00
CA TYR A 30 20.83 18.09 3.54
C TYR A 30 19.31 18.33 3.47
N LEU A 31 18.63 17.79 2.46
CA LEU A 31 17.16 17.78 2.42
C LEU A 31 16.58 16.92 3.53
N GLN A 32 17.17 15.73 3.76
CA GLN A 32 16.81 14.84 4.86
C GLN A 32 17.05 15.52 6.23
N ALA A 33 18.18 16.21 6.39
CA ALA A 33 18.45 17.00 7.59
C ALA A 33 17.43 18.14 7.79
N ALA A 34 17.04 18.83 6.72
CA ALA A 34 16.01 19.87 6.79
C ALA A 34 14.66 19.32 7.25
N GLN A 35 14.27 18.12 6.79
CA GLN A 35 13.08 17.44 7.29
C GLN A 35 13.17 17.16 8.80
N MET A 36 14.30 16.65 9.29
CA MET A 36 14.51 16.38 10.71
C MET A 36 14.45 17.63 11.58
N ILE A 37 14.99 18.76 11.09
CA ILE A 37 14.93 20.05 11.80
C ILE A 37 13.47 20.52 11.96
N MET A 38 12.66 20.39 10.90
CA MET A 38 11.23 20.71 10.98
C MET A 38 10.50 19.78 11.95
N GLU A 39 10.74 18.46 11.88
CA GLU A 39 10.11 17.49 12.78
C GLU A 39 10.52 17.70 14.25
N LEU A 40 11.73 18.19 14.51
CA LEU A 40 12.17 18.57 15.85
C LEU A 40 11.38 19.75 16.42
N GLN A 41 11.12 20.77 15.60
CA GLN A 41 10.32 21.93 16.02
C GLN A 41 8.86 21.53 16.27
N GLU A 42 8.28 20.74 15.37
CA GLU A 42 6.91 20.21 15.50
C GLU A 42 6.76 19.28 16.72
N ALA A 43 7.74 18.41 16.97
CA ALA A 43 7.80 17.57 18.16
C ALA A 43 7.78 18.38 19.46
N ALA A 44 8.48 19.53 19.47
CA ALA A 44 8.47 20.43 20.61
C ALA A 44 7.09 21.02 20.88
N GLN A 45 6.36 21.38 19.83
CA GLN A 45 5.00 21.91 19.94
C GLN A 45 4.06 20.84 20.53
N ILE A 46 4.18 19.58 20.11
CA ILE A 46 3.46 18.47 20.74
C ILE A 46 3.79 18.39 22.23
N ASN A 47 5.09 18.36 22.59
CA ASN A 47 5.53 18.20 23.97
C ASN A 47 5.11 19.39 24.87
N GLN A 48 5.08 20.61 24.34
CA GLN A 48 4.59 21.80 25.04
C GLN A 48 3.07 21.79 25.21
N GLY A 49 2.34 21.35 24.17
CA GLY A 49 0.88 21.23 24.20
C GLY A 49 0.39 20.20 25.23
N LEU A 50 1.14 19.12 25.43
CA LEU A 50 0.83 18.05 26.39
C LEU A 50 1.33 18.32 27.82
N GLN A 51 1.87 19.50 28.11
CA GLN A 51 2.23 19.86 29.49
C GLN A 51 0.97 20.09 30.36
N PRO A 52 1.01 19.74 31.68
CA PRO A 52 -0.10 19.92 32.63
C PRO A 52 -0.77 21.31 32.56
N ALA A 53 0.02 22.36 32.36
CA ALA A 53 -0.46 23.74 32.31
C ALA A 53 -1.30 24.08 31.05
N ASN A 54 -1.18 23.31 29.96
CA ASN A 54 -1.81 23.60 28.67
C ASN A 54 -2.97 22.64 28.32
N LEU A 55 -3.21 21.64 29.17
CA LEU A 55 -4.14 20.54 28.92
C LEU A 55 -5.61 20.94 28.82
N THR A 56 -6.02 22.04 29.45
CA THR A 56 -7.38 22.58 29.35
C THR A 56 -7.64 23.31 28.03
N ARG A 57 -6.59 23.55 27.22
CA ARG A 57 -6.74 24.22 25.92
C ARG A 57 -7.03 23.18 24.84
N THR A 58 -8.26 23.17 24.35
CA THR A 58 -8.69 22.36 23.20
C THR A 58 -7.80 22.55 21.97
N SER A 59 -7.22 23.74 21.78
CA SER A 59 -6.29 24.04 20.68
C SER A 59 -5.06 23.13 20.66
N SER A 60 -4.49 22.79 21.83
CA SER A 60 -3.28 21.96 21.93
C SER A 60 -3.48 20.55 21.34
N VAL A 61 -4.66 19.97 21.54
CA VAL A 61 -5.03 18.65 21.01
C VAL A 61 -5.25 18.71 19.50
N HIS A 62 -5.84 19.79 19.00
CA HIS A 62 -6.02 20.01 17.57
C HIS A 62 -4.69 20.20 16.84
N ASP A 63 -3.77 20.97 17.42
CA ASP A 63 -2.43 21.20 16.88
C ASP A 63 -1.63 19.89 16.82
N MET A 64 -1.67 19.09 17.89
CA MET A 64 -1.04 17.76 17.91
C MET A 64 -1.61 16.85 16.82
N LYS A 65 -2.94 16.78 16.67
CA LYS A 65 -3.60 16.01 15.60
C LYS A 65 -3.17 16.49 14.21
N ALA A 66 -3.03 17.80 14.02
CA ALA A 66 -2.58 18.38 12.76
C ALA A 66 -1.14 17.97 12.45
N ILE A 67 -0.23 18.03 13.43
CA ILE A 67 1.16 17.60 13.27
C ILE A 67 1.25 16.11 12.93
N VAL A 68 0.54 15.24 13.66
CA VAL A 68 0.51 13.79 13.37
C VAL A 68 -0.01 13.53 11.95
N LYS A 69 -1.02 14.27 11.49
CA LYS A 69 -1.52 14.21 10.11
C LYS A 69 -0.46 14.67 9.10
N THR A 70 0.26 15.75 9.38
CA THR A 70 1.37 16.23 8.54
C THR A 70 2.47 15.19 8.42
N TRP A 71 2.90 14.58 9.53
CA TRP A 71 3.92 13.52 9.51
C TRP A 71 3.49 12.33 8.64
N LYS A 72 2.22 11.91 8.74
CA LYS A 72 1.68 10.84 7.89
C LYS A 72 1.73 11.14 6.39
N ASN A 73 1.63 12.41 6.01
CA ASN A 73 1.64 12.84 4.61
C ASN A 73 3.03 13.25 4.10
N ARG A 74 3.96 13.61 5.01
CA ARG A 74 5.35 13.96 4.69
C ARG A 74 6.24 12.75 4.93
N LEU A 75 6.22 11.81 4.00
CA LEU A 75 7.06 10.61 4.01
C LEU A 75 8.32 10.82 3.15
N PRO A 76 9.43 10.12 3.45
CA PRO A 76 10.57 10.08 2.55
C PRO A 76 10.20 9.56 1.15
N MET A 77 11.09 9.74 0.18
CA MET A 77 10.88 9.21 -1.16
C MET A 77 11.13 7.70 -1.20
N ILE A 78 10.45 7.01 -2.11
CA ILE A 78 10.61 5.55 -2.28
C ILE A 78 12.06 5.19 -2.66
N SER A 79 12.77 6.10 -3.34
CA SER A 79 14.19 5.93 -3.70
C SER A 79 15.17 6.22 -2.58
N ASP A 80 14.74 6.80 -1.45
CA ASP A 80 15.62 7.03 -0.31
C ASP A 80 16.02 5.70 0.33
N ASP A 81 17.22 5.69 0.92
CA ASP A 81 17.76 4.52 1.62
C ASP A 81 16.86 4.07 2.76
N LEU A 82 16.79 2.75 2.98
CA LEU A 82 16.01 2.17 4.07
C LEU A 82 16.49 2.62 5.46
N SER A 83 17.77 2.99 5.61
CA SER A 83 18.29 3.60 6.83
C SER A 83 17.56 4.91 7.15
N HIS A 84 17.41 5.80 6.18
CA HIS A 84 16.70 7.06 6.37
C HIS A 84 15.22 6.85 6.71
N TRP A 85 14.55 5.91 6.04
CA TRP A 85 13.19 5.49 6.40
C TRP A 85 13.10 4.98 7.84
N SER A 86 14.07 4.17 8.26
CA SER A 86 14.14 3.61 9.61
C SER A 86 14.34 4.71 10.65
N ASP A 87 15.22 5.67 10.39
CA ASP A 87 15.51 6.78 11.30
C ASP A 87 14.27 7.66 11.52
N ILE A 88 13.59 8.05 10.44
CA ILE A 88 12.36 8.86 10.49
C ILE A 88 11.26 8.14 11.28
N PHE A 89 11.03 6.85 11.02
CA PHE A 89 9.98 6.13 11.73
C PHE A 89 10.34 5.82 13.18
N THR A 90 11.62 5.56 13.48
CA THR A 90 12.08 5.38 14.87
C THR A 90 11.91 6.68 15.65
N TRP A 91 12.31 7.81 15.06
CA TRP A 91 12.09 9.15 15.63
C TRP A 91 10.61 9.40 15.96
N ARG A 92 9.72 9.16 14.98
CA ARG A 92 8.28 9.34 15.18
C ARG A 92 7.69 8.37 16.20
N GLN A 93 8.19 7.14 16.25
CA GLN A 93 7.75 6.13 17.22
C GLN A 93 7.93 6.58 18.66
N HIS A 94 9.04 7.26 18.98
CA HIS A 94 9.25 7.83 20.30
C HIS A 94 8.17 8.85 20.68
N HIS A 95 7.78 9.70 19.73
CA HIS A 95 6.76 10.73 19.94
C HIS A 95 5.36 10.14 20.01
N TYR A 96 5.04 9.13 19.18
CA TYR A 96 3.77 8.42 19.28
C TYR A 96 3.62 7.69 20.60
N LYS A 97 4.68 7.03 21.08
CA LYS A 97 4.69 6.41 22.41
C LYS A 97 4.46 7.44 23.52
N PHE A 98 5.12 8.59 23.44
CA PHE A 98 4.90 9.68 24.40
C PHE A 98 3.43 10.14 24.43
N ILE A 99 2.78 10.27 23.27
CA ILE A 99 1.34 10.62 23.18
C ILE A 99 0.48 9.53 23.83
N ILE A 100 0.73 8.25 23.51
CA ILE A 100 -0.03 7.12 24.07
C ILE A 100 0.08 7.10 25.59
N ASP A 101 1.31 7.06 26.11
CA ASP A 101 1.59 6.97 27.55
C ASP A 101 0.96 8.16 28.30
N HIS A 102 0.99 9.36 27.70
CA HIS A 102 0.36 10.55 28.27
C HIS A 102 -1.15 10.39 28.44
N TYR A 103 -1.88 10.03 27.38
CA TYR A 103 -3.34 9.93 27.46
C TYR A 103 -3.81 8.72 28.25
N GLU A 104 -3.08 7.61 28.24
CA GLU A 104 -3.40 6.45 29.09
C GLU A 104 -3.31 6.81 30.59
N SER A 105 -2.39 7.71 30.98
CA SER A 105 -2.25 8.16 32.37
C SER A 105 -3.38 9.07 32.88
N GLN A 106 -4.19 9.67 32.00
CA GLN A 106 -5.22 10.66 32.38
C GLN A 106 -6.62 10.08 32.64
N GLY A 107 -6.81 8.77 32.54
CA GLY A 107 -8.09 8.11 32.87
C GLY A 107 -9.18 8.22 31.78
N PRO A 108 -10.32 7.49 31.94
CA PRO A 108 -11.07 6.95 30.80
C PRO A 108 -11.97 7.91 29.99
N MET A 109 -12.29 9.13 30.47
CA MET A 109 -13.36 9.94 29.86
C MET A 109 -13.01 10.57 28.49
N ASP A 110 -11.73 10.95 28.25
CA ASP A 110 -11.24 11.48 26.96
C ASP A 110 -9.96 10.77 26.44
N SER A 111 -9.43 9.84 27.23
CA SER A 111 -8.17 9.11 26.98
C SER A 111 -8.22 8.25 25.71
N ASN A 112 -9.34 7.57 25.45
CA ASN A 112 -9.37 6.47 24.50
C ASN A 112 -9.22 6.92 23.03
N THR A 113 -9.67 8.12 22.65
CA THR A 113 -9.60 8.58 21.25
C THR A 113 -8.21 9.11 20.89
N ASN A 114 -7.59 9.86 21.81
CA ASN A 114 -6.31 10.50 21.54
C ASN A 114 -5.12 9.54 21.72
N SER A 115 -5.19 8.58 22.65
CA SER A 115 -4.23 7.47 22.72
C SER A 115 -4.30 6.61 21.44
N MET A 116 -5.52 6.32 20.96
CA MET A 116 -5.75 5.55 19.74
C MET A 116 -5.17 6.20 18.49
N LEU A 117 -5.08 7.54 18.44
CA LEU A 117 -4.37 8.25 17.37
C LEU A 117 -2.89 7.85 17.32
N GLY A 118 -2.21 7.83 18.47
CA GLY A 118 -0.80 7.42 18.58
C GLY A 118 -0.61 5.95 18.24
N VAL A 119 -1.54 5.09 18.66
CA VAL A 119 -1.57 3.65 18.30
C VAL A 119 -1.70 3.46 16.79
N HIS A 120 -2.66 4.16 16.16
CA HIS A 120 -2.87 4.11 14.71
C HIS A 120 -1.64 4.62 13.94
N ALA A 121 -1.03 5.73 14.39
CA ALA A 121 0.17 6.28 13.76
C ALA A 121 1.39 5.33 13.89
N THR A 122 1.52 4.66 15.03
CA THR A 122 2.52 3.60 15.26
C THR A 122 2.32 2.43 14.29
N ALA A 123 1.11 1.87 14.23
CA ALA A 123 0.78 0.76 13.33
C ALA A 123 1.03 1.14 11.86
N GLN A 124 0.64 2.34 11.44
CA GLN A 124 0.87 2.83 10.09
C GLN A 124 2.35 2.99 9.76
N SER A 125 3.20 3.41 10.70
CA SER A 125 4.64 3.52 10.48
C SER A 125 5.26 2.15 10.22
N ILE A 126 4.88 1.14 11.01
CA ILE A 126 5.29 -0.27 10.80
C ILE A 126 4.85 -0.77 9.42
N ILE A 127 3.59 -0.55 9.06
CA ILE A 127 3.02 -1.01 7.78
C ILE A 127 3.68 -0.31 6.58
N HIS A 128 3.94 0.99 6.68
CA HIS A 128 4.63 1.74 5.64
C HIS A 128 6.07 1.28 5.49
N PHE A 129 6.79 1.02 6.58
CA PHE A 129 8.15 0.49 6.51
C PHE A 129 8.18 -0.86 5.80
N GLY A 130 7.29 -1.79 6.17
CA GLY A 130 7.16 -3.07 5.48
C GLY A 130 6.86 -2.90 3.99
N LYS A 131 5.95 -1.98 3.64
CA LYS A 131 5.64 -1.64 2.23
C LYS A 131 6.89 -1.16 1.46
N ILE A 132 7.72 -0.31 2.05
CA ILE A 132 8.93 0.22 1.40
C ILE A 132 10.03 -0.84 1.32
N ALA A 133 10.28 -1.61 2.39
CA ALA A 133 11.21 -2.74 2.37
C ALA A 133 10.86 -3.75 1.26
N ARG A 134 9.57 -4.05 1.07
CA ARG A 134 9.09 -4.87 -0.06
C ARG A 134 9.38 -4.22 -1.42
N LYS A 135 9.17 -2.90 -1.56
CA LYS A 135 9.47 -2.18 -2.82
C LYS A 135 10.96 -2.14 -3.14
N HIS A 136 11.82 -2.18 -2.13
CA HIS A 136 13.28 -2.33 -2.24
C HIS A 136 13.71 -3.79 -2.51
N GLY A 137 12.78 -4.73 -2.63
CA GLY A 137 13.07 -6.15 -2.86
C GLY A 137 13.43 -6.94 -1.59
N LEU A 138 13.47 -6.31 -0.42
CA LEU A 138 13.82 -6.94 0.87
C LEU A 138 12.58 -7.55 1.54
N VAL A 139 12.10 -8.66 0.98
CA VAL A 139 10.88 -9.32 1.46
C VAL A 139 10.99 -9.83 2.91
N GLY A 140 12.15 -10.36 3.30
CA GLY A 140 12.37 -10.83 4.69
C GLY A 140 12.21 -9.70 5.71
N VAL A 141 12.91 -8.58 5.49
CA VAL A 141 12.82 -7.37 6.33
C VAL A 141 11.39 -6.84 6.40
N SER A 142 10.65 -6.89 5.29
CA SER A 142 9.23 -6.51 5.26
C SER A 142 8.38 -7.40 6.16
N LEU A 143 8.50 -8.72 6.07
CA LEU A 143 7.73 -9.67 6.89
C LEU A 143 8.08 -9.53 8.38
N ASP A 144 9.36 -9.43 8.71
CA ASP A 144 9.84 -9.23 10.07
C ASP A 144 9.30 -7.93 10.66
N THR A 145 9.32 -6.84 9.89
CA THR A 145 8.75 -5.57 10.35
C THR A 145 7.25 -5.67 10.56
N LEU A 146 6.50 -6.26 9.62
CA LEU A 146 5.05 -6.42 9.75
C LEU A 146 4.65 -7.29 10.96
N SER A 147 5.51 -8.21 11.39
CA SER A 147 5.29 -9.02 12.60
C SER A 147 5.31 -8.19 13.88
N ARG A 148 6.02 -7.05 13.90
CA ARG A 148 6.09 -6.12 15.04
C ARG A 148 4.74 -5.50 15.37
N ILE A 149 3.75 -5.56 14.47
CA ILE A 149 2.40 -5.04 14.77
C ILE A 149 1.78 -5.75 15.97
N HIS A 150 2.16 -7.02 16.23
CA HIS A 150 1.65 -7.79 17.36
C HIS A 150 2.19 -7.31 18.71
N SER A 151 3.20 -6.42 18.74
CA SER A 151 3.65 -5.78 19.98
C SER A 151 2.71 -4.67 20.46
N ILE A 152 1.71 -4.31 19.66
CA ILE A 152 0.70 -3.30 19.99
C ILE A 152 -0.50 -4.03 20.62
N ALA A 153 -0.90 -3.61 21.83
CA ALA A 153 -1.91 -4.31 22.61
C ALA A 153 -3.31 -4.36 21.95
N SER A 154 -3.72 -3.29 21.27
CA SER A 154 -5.01 -3.21 20.58
C SER A 154 -4.84 -2.48 19.25
N VAL A 155 -4.88 -3.24 18.15
CA VAL A 155 -4.67 -2.70 16.80
C VAL A 155 -6.03 -2.47 16.13
N PRO A 156 -6.30 -1.28 15.57
CA PRO A 156 -7.51 -1.02 14.80
C PRO A 156 -7.66 -1.99 13.62
N VAL A 157 -8.91 -2.37 13.34
CA VAL A 157 -9.25 -3.31 12.25
C VAL A 157 -8.70 -2.86 10.89
N VAL A 158 -8.73 -1.56 10.61
CA VAL A 158 -8.19 -1.00 9.35
C VAL A 158 -6.69 -1.25 9.21
N ASP A 159 -5.92 -1.14 10.30
CA ASP A 159 -4.48 -1.39 10.28
C ASP A 159 -4.17 -2.89 10.20
N CYS A 160 -4.96 -3.72 10.88
CA CYS A 160 -4.91 -5.18 10.72
C CYS A 160 -5.08 -5.57 9.24
N PHE A 161 -6.08 -5.00 8.57
CA PHE A 161 -6.28 -5.20 7.14
C PHE A 161 -5.06 -4.75 6.33
N GLN A 162 -4.55 -3.52 6.53
CA GLN A 162 -3.39 -3.03 5.77
C GLN A 162 -2.13 -3.88 6.02
N LYS A 163 -1.95 -4.41 7.23
CA LYS A 163 -0.88 -5.36 7.55
C LYS A 163 -1.04 -6.66 6.77
N VAL A 164 -2.22 -7.30 6.81
CA VAL A 164 -2.50 -8.54 6.07
C VAL A 164 -2.28 -8.29 4.58
N ARG A 165 -2.78 -7.17 4.07
CA ARG A 165 -2.61 -6.73 2.68
C ARG A 165 -1.13 -6.63 2.28
N GLN A 166 -0.28 -6.00 3.09
CA GLN A 166 1.16 -5.94 2.79
C GLN A 166 1.84 -7.30 2.92
N GLN A 167 1.46 -8.11 3.90
CA GLN A 167 1.99 -9.46 4.10
C GLN A 167 1.69 -10.36 2.89
N VAL A 168 0.43 -10.35 2.43
CA VAL A 168 0.00 -11.04 1.21
C VAL A 168 0.79 -10.56 -0.01
N LYS A 169 0.91 -9.24 -0.17
CA LYS A 169 1.65 -8.63 -1.26
C LYS A 169 3.16 -8.96 -1.28
N CYS A 170 3.75 -9.36 -0.14
CA CYS A 170 5.12 -9.87 -0.09
C CYS A 170 5.28 -11.19 -0.86
N TYR A 171 4.21 -11.99 -0.94
CA TYR A 171 4.21 -13.28 -1.63
C TYR A 171 3.74 -13.19 -3.09
N MET A 172 3.20 -12.04 -3.53
CA MET A 172 2.72 -11.83 -4.91
C MET A 172 3.82 -11.37 -5.89
N ASN A 173 4.76 -10.52 -5.45
CA ASN A 173 5.59 -9.71 -6.35
C ASN A 173 7.08 -10.05 -6.34
N MET A 174 7.48 -11.28 -6.71
CA MET A 174 8.89 -11.53 -7.05
C MET A 174 9.08 -11.61 -8.56
N THR A 175 9.77 -10.61 -9.10
CA THR A 175 10.50 -10.71 -10.37
C THR A 175 11.80 -11.46 -10.10
N VAL A 176 11.88 -12.70 -10.53
CA VAL A 176 13.18 -13.39 -10.61
C VAL A 176 13.89 -12.85 -11.85
N GLY A 177 14.99 -12.13 -11.66
CA GLY A 177 15.89 -11.78 -12.74
C GLY A 177 16.70 -13.01 -13.14
N GLY A 178 16.62 -13.39 -14.43
CA GLY A 178 17.48 -14.40 -15.04
C GLY A 178 17.07 -15.86 -14.81
N SER A 179 17.07 -16.64 -15.90
CA SER A 179 16.98 -18.10 -16.01
C SER A 179 16.42 -18.87 -14.79
N LEU A 180 15.11 -19.17 -14.82
CA LEU A 180 14.46 -20.00 -13.79
C LEU A 180 15.15 -21.37 -13.66
N GLN A 181 15.84 -21.58 -12.55
CA GLN A 181 16.24 -22.93 -12.14
C GLN A 181 15.04 -23.64 -11.48
N LYS A 182 14.92 -24.97 -11.65
CA LYS A 182 13.81 -25.76 -11.07
C LYS A 182 13.59 -25.53 -9.56
N ASN A 183 14.67 -25.26 -8.82
CA ASN A 183 14.61 -24.98 -7.38
C ASN A 183 13.88 -23.66 -7.06
N GLU A 184 14.02 -22.65 -7.92
CA GLU A 184 13.37 -21.34 -7.74
C GLU A 184 11.86 -21.43 -7.98
N PHE A 185 11.43 -22.26 -8.93
CA PHE A 185 10.00 -22.50 -9.19
C PHE A 185 9.29 -23.12 -7.98
N ASN A 186 9.92 -24.10 -7.33
CA ASN A 186 9.37 -24.73 -6.12
C ASN A 186 9.29 -23.74 -4.95
N GLU A 187 10.29 -22.87 -4.80
CA GLU A 187 10.25 -21.79 -3.80
C GLU A 187 9.15 -20.77 -4.08
N ILE A 188 8.91 -20.40 -5.35
CA ILE A 188 7.79 -19.54 -5.74
C ILE A 188 6.45 -20.19 -5.38
N LEU A 189 6.25 -21.47 -5.70
CA LEU A 189 5.02 -22.19 -5.35
C LEU A 189 4.82 -22.31 -3.84
N LYS A 190 5.90 -22.55 -3.09
CA LYS A 190 5.87 -22.60 -1.62
C LYS A 190 5.45 -21.25 -1.04
N ARG A 191 6.02 -20.16 -1.52
CA ARG A 191 5.67 -18.80 -1.09
C ARG A 191 4.24 -18.40 -1.47
N ARG A 192 3.77 -18.78 -2.66
CA ARG A 192 2.37 -18.58 -3.06
C ARG A 192 1.40 -19.34 -2.15
N ARG A 193 1.75 -20.56 -1.72
CA ARG A 193 0.99 -21.31 -0.70
C ARG A 193 0.98 -20.59 0.65
N GLN A 194 2.12 -20.06 1.10
CA GLN A 194 2.18 -19.24 2.33
C GLN A 194 1.31 -17.99 2.22
N GLY A 195 1.33 -17.30 1.07
CA GLY A 195 0.46 -16.14 0.82
C GLY A 195 -1.03 -16.48 0.86
N LEU A 196 -1.42 -17.63 0.30
CA LEU A 196 -2.78 -18.16 0.38
C LEU A 196 -3.17 -18.49 1.82
N GLU A 197 -2.31 -19.20 2.56
CA GLU A 197 -2.53 -19.56 3.96
C GLU A 197 -2.79 -18.34 4.84
N VAL A 198 -2.00 -17.27 4.68
CA VAL A 198 -2.21 -16.00 5.40
C VAL A 198 -3.61 -15.45 5.21
N ILE A 199 -4.18 -15.55 4.00
CA ILE A 199 -5.56 -15.11 3.75
C ILE A 199 -6.57 -16.04 4.43
N GLU A 200 -6.34 -17.36 4.38
CA GLU A 200 -7.28 -18.36 4.91
C GLU A 200 -7.36 -18.36 6.43
N VAL A 201 -6.25 -18.11 7.13
CA VAL A 201 -6.23 -18.00 8.60
C VAL A 201 -6.72 -16.64 9.10
N THR A 202 -6.84 -15.64 8.22
CA THR A 202 -7.32 -14.31 8.61
C THR A 202 -8.82 -14.32 8.83
N ASN A 203 -9.27 -13.86 10.00
CA ASN A 203 -10.70 -13.76 10.29
C ASN A 203 -11.33 -12.55 9.57
N LEU A 204 -11.93 -12.82 8.41
CA LEU A 204 -12.52 -11.80 7.54
C LEU A 204 -13.80 -11.14 8.09
N LYS A 205 -14.42 -11.70 9.13
CA LYS A 205 -15.71 -11.20 9.67
C LYS A 205 -15.66 -9.76 10.17
N PHE A 206 -14.48 -9.30 10.57
CA PHE A 206 -14.28 -7.94 11.07
C PHE A 206 -14.04 -6.92 9.94
N PHE A 207 -13.78 -7.37 8.71
CA PHE A 207 -13.44 -6.51 7.60
C PHE A 207 -14.68 -6.02 6.85
N SER A 208 -14.59 -4.81 6.29
CA SER A 208 -15.63 -4.30 5.40
C SER A 208 -15.72 -5.13 4.12
N LYS A 209 -16.85 -5.05 3.41
CA LYS A 209 -17.03 -5.75 2.13
C LYS A 209 -15.95 -5.39 1.10
N GLU A 210 -15.54 -4.13 1.08
CA GLU A 210 -14.41 -3.64 0.26
C GLU A 210 -13.09 -4.34 0.58
N MET A 211 -12.74 -4.43 1.87
CA MET A 211 -11.53 -5.09 2.34
C MET A 211 -11.56 -6.59 2.04
N MET A 212 -12.71 -7.24 2.24
CA MET A 212 -12.89 -8.65 1.92
C MET A 212 -12.76 -8.92 0.41
N ALA A 213 -13.35 -8.06 -0.43
CA ALA A 213 -13.24 -8.16 -1.89
C ALA A 213 -11.78 -8.07 -2.36
N GLU A 214 -10.99 -7.15 -1.80
CA GLU A 214 -9.56 -7.05 -2.14
C GLU A 214 -8.79 -8.33 -1.76
N LEU A 215 -9.04 -8.90 -0.58
CA LEU A 215 -8.40 -10.15 -0.14
C LEU A 215 -8.86 -11.35 -0.97
N TYR A 216 -10.13 -11.42 -1.37
CA TYR A 216 -10.61 -12.46 -2.28
C TYR A 216 -10.00 -12.33 -3.67
N GLY A 217 -9.83 -11.10 -4.19
CA GLY A 217 -9.05 -10.88 -5.42
C GLY A 217 -7.62 -11.45 -5.30
N MET A 218 -6.93 -11.19 -4.19
CA MET A 218 -5.58 -11.75 -3.95
C MET A 218 -5.60 -13.27 -3.77
N LYS A 219 -6.65 -13.83 -3.15
CA LYS A 219 -6.84 -15.28 -3.03
C LYS A 219 -7.00 -15.93 -4.40
N GLY A 220 -7.83 -15.35 -5.27
CA GLY A 220 -7.97 -15.78 -6.67
C GLY A 220 -6.63 -15.75 -7.40
N TYR A 221 -5.86 -14.67 -7.24
CA TYR A 221 -4.51 -14.55 -7.81
C TYR A 221 -3.58 -15.71 -7.38
N PHE A 222 -3.58 -16.13 -6.12
CA PHE A 222 -2.78 -17.29 -5.71
C PHE A 222 -3.32 -18.61 -6.27
N LEU A 223 -4.64 -18.82 -6.25
CA LEU A 223 -5.27 -20.06 -6.70
C LEU A 223 -5.00 -20.33 -8.18
N GLN A 224 -5.12 -19.33 -9.06
CA GLN A 224 -4.77 -19.50 -10.49
C GLN A 224 -3.33 -19.98 -10.68
N HIS A 225 -2.41 -19.44 -9.88
CA HIS A 225 -0.98 -19.69 -9.95
C HIS A 225 -0.54 -20.98 -9.26
N LEU A 226 -1.46 -21.64 -8.55
CA LEU A 226 -1.31 -22.96 -7.94
C LEU A 226 -2.07 -24.05 -8.73
N ASN A 227 -2.49 -23.76 -9.97
CA ASN A 227 -3.27 -24.65 -10.83
C ASN A 227 -4.65 -25.05 -10.25
N ARG A 228 -5.23 -24.25 -9.34
CA ARG A 228 -6.60 -24.44 -8.80
C ARG A 228 -7.59 -23.55 -9.55
N SER A 229 -7.74 -23.81 -10.85
CA SER A 229 -8.47 -22.95 -11.80
C SER A 229 -9.94 -22.72 -11.42
N GLU A 230 -10.70 -23.79 -11.19
CA GLU A 230 -12.14 -23.68 -10.89
C GLU A 230 -12.41 -22.90 -9.61
N GLU A 231 -11.61 -23.13 -8.58
CA GLU A 231 -11.71 -22.39 -7.32
C GLU A 231 -11.35 -20.92 -7.51
N SER A 232 -10.32 -20.64 -8.30
CA SER A 232 -9.92 -19.28 -8.64
C SER A 232 -11.08 -18.50 -9.26
N ASN A 233 -11.78 -19.11 -10.24
CA ASN A 233 -12.92 -18.47 -10.90
C ASN A 233 -14.06 -18.17 -9.93
N LYS A 234 -14.39 -19.11 -9.04
CA LYS A 234 -15.41 -18.94 -7.99
C LYS A 234 -15.05 -17.80 -7.04
N VAL A 235 -13.79 -17.72 -6.61
CA VAL A 235 -13.31 -16.69 -5.68
C VAL A 235 -13.31 -15.30 -6.34
N PHE A 236 -12.91 -15.18 -7.61
CA PHE A 236 -12.98 -13.91 -8.34
C PHE A 236 -14.42 -13.42 -8.49
N SER A 237 -15.33 -14.31 -8.89
CA SER A 237 -16.76 -13.98 -8.96
C SER A 237 -17.31 -13.50 -7.62
N ALA A 238 -16.98 -14.20 -6.53
CA ALA A 238 -17.37 -13.78 -5.18
C ALA A 238 -16.78 -12.43 -4.76
N ALA A 239 -15.53 -12.12 -5.15
CA ALA A 239 -14.89 -10.85 -4.84
C ALA A 239 -15.64 -9.66 -5.46
N ILE A 240 -16.04 -9.80 -6.72
CA ILE A 240 -16.74 -8.75 -7.45
C ILE A 240 -18.19 -8.59 -6.98
N GLN A 241 -18.87 -9.69 -6.66
CA GLN A 241 -20.21 -9.64 -6.06
C GLN A 241 -20.21 -8.93 -4.69
N LEU A 242 -19.12 -9.03 -3.93
CA LEU A 242 -18.96 -8.28 -2.68
C LEU A 242 -18.74 -6.79 -2.92
N HIS A 243 -17.95 -6.42 -3.92
CA HIS A 243 -17.63 -5.04 -4.24
C HIS A 243 -17.21 -4.87 -5.72
N ASP A 244 -18.16 -4.42 -6.55
CA ASP A 244 -17.97 -4.29 -8.00
C ASP A 244 -16.88 -3.28 -8.39
N THR A 245 -16.65 -2.25 -7.58
CA THR A 245 -15.60 -1.25 -7.82
C THR A 245 -14.21 -1.70 -7.39
N CYS A 246 -14.00 -2.99 -7.10
CA CYS A 246 -12.68 -3.57 -6.89
C CYS A 246 -11.94 -3.78 -8.22
N TYR A 247 -11.48 -2.69 -8.85
CA TYR A 247 -10.86 -2.72 -10.18
C TYR A 247 -9.64 -3.66 -10.28
N MET A 248 -8.87 -3.82 -9.19
CA MET A 248 -7.75 -4.77 -9.17
C MET A 248 -8.20 -6.23 -9.27
N ALA A 249 -9.32 -6.59 -8.65
CA ALA A 249 -9.86 -7.96 -8.73
C ALA A 249 -10.35 -8.26 -10.15
N TRP A 250 -11.02 -7.30 -10.79
CA TRP A 250 -11.36 -7.36 -12.22
C TRP A 250 -10.12 -7.57 -13.09
N ALA A 251 -9.04 -6.82 -12.83
CA ALA A 251 -7.81 -6.93 -13.58
C ALA A 251 -7.16 -8.33 -13.47
N TRP A 252 -7.10 -8.89 -12.26
CA TRP A 252 -6.57 -10.24 -12.04
C TRP A 252 -7.47 -11.33 -12.61
N TRP A 253 -8.79 -11.14 -12.58
CA TRP A 253 -9.72 -12.07 -13.20
C TRP A 253 -9.60 -12.07 -14.73
N GLY A 254 -9.41 -10.89 -15.33
CA GLY A 254 -9.12 -10.77 -16.76
C GLY A 254 -7.80 -11.46 -17.14
N GLU A 255 -6.74 -11.30 -16.34
CA GLU A 255 -5.46 -12.01 -16.57
C GLU A 255 -5.61 -13.53 -16.48
N TYR A 256 -6.43 -14.02 -15.55
CA TYR A 256 -6.78 -15.44 -15.44
C TYR A 256 -7.51 -15.95 -16.70
N LEU A 257 -8.54 -15.23 -17.13
CA LEU A 257 -9.36 -15.59 -18.30
C LEU A 257 -8.56 -15.49 -19.61
N GLU A 258 -7.68 -14.50 -19.75
CA GLU A 258 -6.73 -14.39 -20.86
C GLU A 258 -5.81 -15.62 -20.92
N ALA A 259 -5.30 -16.08 -19.77
CA ALA A 259 -4.44 -17.26 -19.72
C ALA A 259 -5.20 -18.54 -20.13
N LEU A 260 -6.46 -18.67 -19.74
CA LEU A 260 -7.34 -19.76 -20.21
C LEU A 260 -7.62 -19.66 -21.71
N PHE A 261 -8.00 -18.47 -22.20
CA PHE A 261 -8.26 -18.22 -23.60
C PHE A 261 -7.04 -18.56 -24.47
N THR A 262 -5.84 -18.16 -24.05
CA THR A 262 -4.62 -18.44 -24.80
C THR A 262 -4.32 -19.94 -24.91
N ARG A 263 -4.70 -20.73 -23.89
CA ARG A 263 -4.49 -22.18 -23.83
C ARG A 263 -5.55 -22.96 -24.60
N GLU A 264 -6.82 -22.61 -24.43
CA GLU A 264 -7.96 -23.40 -24.92
C GLU A 264 -8.58 -22.82 -26.21
N ARG A 265 -8.29 -21.56 -26.54
CA ARG A 265 -8.84 -20.83 -27.68
C ARG A 265 -10.38 -20.79 -27.74
N ASN A 266 -11.02 -20.87 -26.57
CA ASN A 266 -12.48 -20.74 -26.46
C ASN A 266 -12.89 -19.26 -26.34
N MET A 267 -13.69 -18.80 -27.29
CA MET A 267 -14.12 -17.41 -27.43
C MET A 267 -14.85 -16.84 -26.21
N ASP A 268 -15.62 -17.65 -25.49
CA ASP A 268 -16.35 -17.21 -24.28
C ASP A 268 -15.40 -16.65 -23.21
N HIS A 269 -14.20 -17.25 -23.09
CA HIS A 269 -13.17 -16.80 -22.15
C HIS A 269 -12.52 -15.49 -22.64
N GLY A 270 -12.37 -15.33 -23.95
CA GLY A 270 -11.86 -14.10 -24.57
C GLY A 270 -12.81 -12.92 -24.34
N GLU A 271 -14.11 -13.12 -24.58
CA GLU A 271 -15.16 -12.13 -24.30
C GLU A 271 -15.16 -11.73 -22.82
N SER A 272 -15.18 -12.74 -21.93
CA SER A 272 -15.19 -12.52 -20.49
C SER A 272 -13.91 -11.80 -19.99
N ALA A 273 -12.74 -12.10 -20.57
CA ALA A 273 -11.49 -11.42 -20.24
C ALA A 273 -11.54 -9.94 -20.61
N VAL A 274 -12.07 -9.61 -21.79
CA VAL A 274 -12.22 -8.22 -22.24
C VAL A 274 -13.20 -7.46 -21.36
N ILE A 275 -14.34 -8.05 -20.99
CA ILE A 275 -15.28 -7.43 -20.05
C ILE A 275 -14.56 -7.12 -18.73
N CYS A 276 -13.79 -8.06 -18.18
CA CYS A 276 -13.03 -7.84 -16.95
C CYS A 276 -12.02 -6.68 -17.09
N TYR A 277 -11.30 -6.61 -18.22
CA TYR A 277 -10.36 -5.52 -18.46
C TYR A 277 -11.03 -4.16 -18.59
N LEU A 278 -12.17 -4.07 -19.28
CA LEU A 278 -12.91 -2.81 -19.41
C LEU A 278 -13.46 -2.33 -18.06
N HIS A 279 -13.98 -3.24 -17.23
CA HIS A 279 -14.38 -2.91 -15.86
C HIS A 279 -13.19 -2.42 -15.02
N SER A 280 -12.02 -3.04 -15.13
CA SER A 280 -10.79 -2.55 -14.49
C SER A 280 -10.36 -1.16 -14.99
N CYS A 281 -10.58 -0.86 -16.27
CA CYS A 281 -10.22 0.43 -16.89
C CYS A 281 -11.07 1.61 -16.45
N ARG A 282 -12.18 1.37 -15.71
CA ARG A 282 -12.96 2.42 -15.06
C ARG A 282 -12.25 3.03 -13.85
N SER A 283 -11.09 2.50 -13.47
CA SER A 283 -10.24 3.10 -12.45
C SER A 283 -9.70 4.46 -12.88
N ALA A 284 -9.61 5.40 -11.92
CA ALA A 284 -8.97 6.70 -12.10
C ALA A 284 -7.44 6.64 -12.17
N VAL A 285 -6.83 5.46 -12.00
CA VAL A 285 -5.37 5.29 -12.00
C VAL A 285 -4.86 5.05 -13.43
N GLU A 286 -4.35 6.09 -14.06
CA GLU A 286 -3.92 6.10 -15.47
C GLU A 286 -2.99 4.93 -15.83
N GLY A 287 -1.86 4.77 -15.13
CA GLY A 287 -0.86 3.74 -15.47
C GLY A 287 -1.38 2.31 -15.34
N HIS A 288 -2.34 2.07 -14.43
CA HIS A 288 -3.03 0.79 -14.31
C HIS A 288 -3.97 0.60 -15.49
N THR A 289 -4.83 1.59 -15.74
CA THR A 289 -5.85 1.56 -16.80
C THR A 289 -5.23 1.35 -18.19
N ARG A 290 -4.17 2.08 -18.55
CA ARG A 290 -3.53 1.97 -19.87
C ARG A 290 -2.99 0.57 -20.17
N LYS A 291 -2.42 -0.12 -19.18
CA LYS A 291 -1.94 -1.50 -19.32
C LYS A 291 -3.08 -2.45 -19.73
N TYR A 292 -4.22 -2.37 -19.04
CA TYR A 292 -5.35 -3.27 -19.30
C TYR A 292 -6.14 -2.88 -20.54
N LEU A 293 -6.15 -1.60 -20.88
CA LEU A 293 -6.72 -1.13 -22.13
C LEU A 293 -5.94 -1.67 -23.34
N ALA A 294 -4.61 -1.62 -23.28
CA ALA A 294 -3.76 -2.22 -24.31
C ALA A 294 -4.00 -3.73 -24.44
N LYS A 295 -4.22 -4.45 -23.33
CA LYS A 295 -4.58 -5.88 -23.35
C LYS A 295 -5.94 -6.13 -23.99
N ALA A 296 -6.95 -5.30 -23.68
CA ALA A 296 -8.27 -5.40 -24.31
C ALA A 296 -8.21 -5.17 -25.83
N ILE A 297 -7.44 -4.16 -26.26
CA ILE A 297 -7.20 -3.89 -27.69
C ILE A 297 -6.41 -5.03 -28.34
N TRP A 298 -5.42 -5.59 -27.65
CA TRP A 298 -4.67 -6.74 -28.15
C TRP A 298 -5.56 -7.98 -28.34
N LEU A 299 -6.53 -8.22 -27.45
CA LEU A 299 -7.48 -9.33 -27.59
C LEU A 299 -8.38 -9.21 -28.84
N LEU A 300 -8.65 -8.00 -29.34
CA LEU A 300 -9.35 -7.81 -30.64
C LEU A 300 -8.60 -8.43 -31.82
N THR A 301 -7.28 -8.64 -31.72
CA THR A 301 -6.52 -9.29 -32.80
C THR A 301 -6.87 -10.78 -32.96
N TYR A 302 -7.59 -11.35 -32.00
CA TYR A 302 -8.07 -12.74 -32.01
C TYR A 302 -9.58 -12.85 -32.19
N ASP A 303 -10.25 -11.78 -32.64
CA ASP A 303 -11.71 -11.78 -32.79
C ASP A 303 -12.18 -12.81 -33.84
N ASP A 304 -13.40 -13.31 -33.65
CA ASP A 304 -14.01 -14.29 -34.54
C ASP A 304 -14.81 -13.61 -35.67
N GLU A 305 -15.31 -14.41 -36.62
CA GLU A 305 -16.12 -13.88 -37.74
C GLU A 305 -17.42 -13.20 -37.26
N ASN A 306 -17.89 -13.53 -36.05
CA ASN A 306 -19.07 -12.92 -35.42
C ASN A 306 -18.76 -11.61 -34.67
N LEU A 307 -17.49 -11.19 -34.61
CA LEU A 307 -17.05 -9.98 -33.91
C LEU A 307 -17.42 -9.99 -32.42
N SER A 308 -17.36 -11.15 -31.77
CA SER A 308 -17.81 -11.35 -30.39
C SER A 308 -17.05 -10.45 -29.41
N ILE A 309 -15.74 -10.26 -29.60
CA ILE A 309 -14.96 -9.36 -28.74
C ILE A 309 -15.28 -7.89 -29.04
N ALA A 310 -15.36 -7.52 -30.32
CA ALA A 310 -15.68 -6.14 -30.68
C ALA A 310 -17.05 -5.70 -30.14
N THR A 311 -18.06 -6.57 -30.22
CA THR A 311 -19.39 -6.29 -29.63
C THR A 311 -19.34 -6.14 -28.11
N ALA A 312 -18.52 -6.94 -27.42
CA ALA A 312 -18.30 -6.78 -25.98
C ALA A 312 -17.63 -5.45 -25.65
N ILE A 313 -16.63 -5.01 -26.42
CA ILE A 313 -16.01 -3.69 -26.21
C ILE A 313 -17.02 -2.58 -26.42
N ASP A 314 -17.78 -2.62 -27.51
CA ASP A 314 -18.77 -1.59 -27.81
C ASP A 314 -19.87 -1.52 -26.73
N LYS A 315 -20.20 -2.65 -26.10
CA LYS A 315 -21.16 -2.68 -24.99
C LYS A 315 -20.59 -2.15 -23.66
N TYR A 316 -19.34 -2.47 -23.33
CA TYR A 316 -18.77 -2.26 -22.00
C TYR A 316 -17.76 -1.10 -21.88
N HIS A 317 -17.42 -0.42 -22.98
CA HIS A 317 -16.49 0.73 -22.98
C HIS A 317 -17.00 1.93 -22.17
N LEU A 318 -18.32 2.03 -21.94
CA LEU A 318 -18.94 3.11 -21.19
C LEU A 318 -18.33 3.21 -19.77
N GLY A 319 -17.95 4.43 -19.39
CA GLY A 319 -17.34 4.74 -18.09
C GLY A 319 -15.81 4.79 -18.09
N ILE A 320 -15.13 4.44 -19.19
CA ILE A 320 -13.69 4.66 -19.34
C ILE A 320 -13.45 6.12 -19.75
N GLN A 321 -12.60 6.84 -19.02
CA GLN A 321 -12.28 8.23 -19.34
C GLN A 321 -11.61 8.34 -20.72
N ALA A 322 -12.08 9.27 -21.55
CA ALA A 322 -11.57 9.46 -22.92
C ALA A 322 -10.04 9.64 -22.99
N ILE A 323 -9.46 10.32 -22.00
CA ILE A 323 -8.00 10.55 -21.92
C ILE A 323 -7.19 9.26 -21.83
N HIS A 324 -7.76 8.18 -21.27
CA HIS A 324 -7.05 6.90 -21.14
C HIS A 324 -6.92 6.15 -22.47
N TRP A 325 -7.73 6.50 -23.48
CA TRP A 325 -7.64 5.94 -24.83
C TRP A 325 -6.53 6.57 -25.67
N LEU A 326 -6.00 7.71 -25.23
CA LEU A 326 -4.85 8.35 -25.87
C LEU A 326 -3.56 7.70 -25.38
N PRO A 327 -2.54 7.54 -26.26
CA PRO A 327 -1.25 6.96 -25.93
C PRO A 327 -0.55 7.57 -24.70
#